data_AF-A0A6G0UVZ3-F1
#
_entry.id   AF-A0A6G0UVZ3-F1
#
_cell.length_a   1.000
_cell.length_b   1.000
_cell.length_c   1.000
_cell.angle_alpha   90.00
_cell.angle_beta   90.00
_cell.angle_gamma   90.00
#
_symmetry.space_group_name_H-M   'P 1'
#
loop_
_entity.id
_entity.type
_entity.pdbx_description
1 polymer ?
#
loop_
_entity_poly.entity_id
_entity_poly.type
_entity_poly.pdbx_seq_one_letter_code
_entity_poly.pdbx_strand_id
1 'polypeptide(L)'
;MGDVDFDEQVKEGFAKLQQQVFESRQRIAIDEEIRGLKEKKRDSRKIILQKLGEHPADRPVYRQIGRVHVLSAKEDEIKRQEKIIDIFEDDIKKISERKEVILKKLEEAQANMRKMEDLPKDVKVTSRQKPMAINLKYFEDGTRNKIYEDLKRFDWDKVDSAFDGAKELYEEAANRTNSDLEQLPRNRTFRRTDYTEAELRHHRNTAYEAIRKDEFCVVTLAGGQASRLGASVPKGIYHLDLGFEDPYQNSLFYLQAAQIYRLQQLAGGSITWMIMTSKATDKETKKWFSEMIPIVGLSMQQVIFFTQDEIPCLDTNGRFFTGYDHVLTSPNGNGGFYDAIGHHLRKLKGLGIKYFHVYCVDNILARVGDPIFLGTCINQKADCAAKTVEKYDPHEKIGVICIDHKQIESDELYEFPHKNELFNKCRVRVIEYSEISVDQAEQVDPYCDDQKLYFRDGNIANHFFTIEFLEHVHNHPLPYHVAAKKIKVVDPKAGEITVDGIKLERFIFDAFVYSKNFLIYEVDRDDEFAPLKNNDAARVDCPSSCVAAIKRLHKKWIVAKDWKLEDYIHKCTEEITPEGVLDPRFCYETEGILTSKQFQCQSSFKNIAIADVPNVDVD
;
A
#
# COMPACT_ATOMS: atom_id res chain seq x y z
N MET A 1 19.77 24.38 -29.93
CA MET A 1 20.90 24.87 -29.12
C MET A 1 20.37 24.96 -27.70
N GLY A 2 20.53 24.03 -26.79
CA GLY A 2 21.59 23.05 -26.55
C GLY A 2 21.68 23.02 -25.03
N ASP A 3 20.67 22.45 -24.38
CA ASP A 3 20.60 22.27 -22.93
C ASP A 3 21.75 21.35 -22.52
N VAL A 4 22.81 21.95 -22.00
CA VAL A 4 23.89 21.21 -21.36
C VAL A 4 23.35 20.78 -20.00
N ASP A 5 23.21 19.46 -19.83
CA ASP A 5 22.71 18.79 -18.65
C ASP A 5 23.45 19.32 -17.39
N PHE A 6 22.74 20.04 -16.53
CA PHE A 6 23.30 20.61 -15.30
C PHE A 6 23.79 19.49 -14.34
N ASP A 7 23.26 18.28 -14.47
CA ASP A 7 23.75 17.10 -13.75
C ASP A 7 25.11 16.62 -14.27
N GLU A 8 25.37 16.79 -15.57
CA GLU A 8 26.70 16.64 -16.16
C GLU A 8 27.64 17.75 -15.67
N GLN A 9 27.18 19.00 -15.57
CA GLN A 9 28.01 20.10 -15.03
C GLN A 9 28.37 19.93 -13.54
N VAL A 10 27.49 19.38 -12.72
CA VAL A 10 27.77 19.10 -11.30
C VAL A 10 28.65 17.86 -11.14
N LYS A 11 28.42 16.79 -11.94
CA LYS A 11 29.34 15.63 -12.00
C LYS A 11 30.71 16.04 -12.50
N GLU A 12 30.79 16.87 -13.53
CA GLU A 12 32.02 17.48 -14.00
C GLU A 12 32.64 18.36 -12.92
N GLY A 13 31.86 19.16 -12.20
CA GLY A 13 32.34 20.01 -11.12
C GLY A 13 32.94 19.20 -9.96
N PHE A 14 32.29 18.11 -9.57
CA PHE A 14 32.76 17.19 -8.54
C PHE A 14 33.99 16.39 -9.02
N ALA A 15 33.98 15.90 -10.26
CA ALA A 15 35.12 15.24 -10.88
C ALA A 15 36.32 16.19 -11.00
N LYS A 16 36.09 17.45 -11.38
CA LYS A 16 37.12 18.51 -11.41
C LYS A 16 37.68 18.78 -10.01
N LEU A 17 36.82 18.83 -8.98
CA LEU A 17 37.26 18.96 -7.57
C LEU A 17 38.09 17.76 -7.11
N GLN A 18 37.67 16.53 -7.43
CA GLN A 18 38.45 15.32 -7.13
C GLN A 18 39.81 15.31 -7.83
N GLN A 19 39.84 15.71 -9.11
CA GLN A 19 41.07 15.85 -9.88
C GLN A 19 42.00 16.91 -9.28
N GLN A 20 41.47 18.08 -8.90
CA GLN A 20 42.23 19.14 -8.24
C GLN A 20 42.83 18.68 -6.90
N VAL A 21 42.09 17.91 -6.11
CA VAL A 21 42.58 17.31 -4.85
C VAL A 21 43.73 16.33 -5.13
N PHE A 22 43.59 15.49 -6.16
CA PHE A 22 44.63 14.54 -6.56
C PHE A 22 45.91 15.24 -7.05
N GLU A 23 45.79 16.21 -7.97
CA GLU A 23 46.91 16.99 -8.50
C GLU A 23 47.65 17.79 -7.39
N SER A 24 46.90 18.35 -6.44
CA SER A 24 47.46 19.08 -5.30
C SER A 24 48.30 18.17 -4.39
N ARG A 25 47.84 16.93 -4.15
CA ARG A 25 48.60 15.93 -3.38
C ARG A 25 49.90 15.52 -4.09
N GLN A 26 49.85 15.31 -5.40
CA GLN A 26 51.06 14.99 -6.18
C GLN A 26 52.07 16.13 -6.15
N ARG A 27 51.62 17.38 -6.29
CA ARG A 27 52.51 18.56 -6.20
C ARG A 27 53.20 18.66 -4.85
N ILE A 28 52.50 18.42 -3.74
CA ILE A 28 53.11 18.40 -2.40
C ILE A 28 54.22 17.34 -2.32
N ALA A 29 53.98 16.12 -2.82
CA ALA A 29 54.96 15.04 -2.78
C ALA A 29 56.24 15.38 -3.57
N ILE A 30 56.10 15.97 -4.76
CA ILE A 30 57.24 16.41 -5.59
C ILE A 30 58.00 17.55 -4.91
N ASP A 31 57.30 18.54 -4.36
CA ASP A 31 57.91 19.67 -3.65
C ASP A 31 58.68 19.20 -2.41
N GLU A 32 58.20 18.17 -1.70
CA GLU A 32 58.93 17.54 -0.58
C GLU A 32 60.20 16.83 -1.03
N GLU A 33 60.17 16.11 -2.15
CA GLU A 33 61.36 15.46 -2.70
C GLU A 33 62.42 16.50 -3.11
N ILE A 34 62.01 17.56 -3.81
CA ILE A 34 62.87 18.68 -4.19
C ILE A 34 63.45 19.35 -2.96
N ARG A 35 62.63 19.60 -1.94
CA ARG A 35 63.08 20.19 -0.66
C ARG A 35 64.14 19.31 0.00
N GLY A 36 63.93 17.99 0.09
CA GLY A 36 64.90 17.06 0.66
C GLY A 36 66.23 17.04 -0.11
N LEU A 37 66.19 17.13 -1.44
CA LEU A 37 67.40 17.27 -2.27
C LEU A 37 68.14 18.59 -2.02
N LYS A 38 67.40 19.70 -1.84
CA LYS A 38 67.98 21.01 -1.53
C LYS A 38 68.58 21.06 -0.12
N GLU A 39 67.94 20.44 0.86
CA GLU A 39 68.47 20.28 2.23
C GLU A 39 69.80 19.51 2.22
N LYS A 40 69.84 18.35 1.55
CA LYS A 40 71.09 17.57 1.38
C LYS A 40 72.20 18.38 0.71
N LYS A 41 71.88 19.15 -0.34
CA LYS A 41 72.84 20.01 -1.04
C LYS A 41 73.32 21.14 -0.12
N ARG A 42 72.44 21.82 0.61
CA ARG A 42 72.79 22.86 1.58
C ARG A 42 73.72 22.32 2.67
N ASP A 43 73.39 21.18 3.26
CA ASP A 43 74.16 20.59 4.36
C ASP A 43 75.55 20.15 3.90
N SER A 44 75.65 19.61 2.68
CA SER A 44 76.95 19.31 2.05
C SER A 44 77.82 20.56 1.90
N ARG A 45 77.23 21.72 1.60
CA ARG A 45 77.95 23.01 1.46
C ARG A 45 78.39 23.55 2.82
N LYS A 46 77.58 23.39 3.87
CA LYS A 46 77.95 23.71 5.25
C LYS A 46 79.16 22.89 5.72
N ILE A 47 79.20 21.61 5.38
CA ILE A 47 80.37 20.74 5.66
C ILE A 47 81.62 21.22 4.90
N ILE A 48 81.47 21.65 3.63
CA ILE A 48 82.58 22.20 2.85
C ILE A 48 83.10 23.50 3.49
N LEU A 49 82.22 24.41 3.93
CA LEU A 49 82.62 25.62 4.65
C LEU A 49 83.38 25.30 5.93
N GLN A 50 82.91 24.33 6.72
CA GLN A 50 83.59 23.89 7.95
C GLN A 50 85.01 23.40 7.65
N LYS A 51 85.18 22.51 6.65
CA LYS A 51 86.48 22.00 6.23
C LYS A 51 87.41 23.08 5.67
N LEU A 52 86.86 24.05 4.93
CA LEU A 52 87.63 25.20 4.48
C LEU A 52 88.14 26.00 5.70
N GLY A 53 87.32 26.19 6.73
CA GLY A 53 87.69 26.89 7.97
C GLY A 53 88.93 26.32 8.68
N GLU A 54 89.17 25.02 8.60
CA GLU A 54 90.25 24.30 9.29
C GLU A 54 91.66 24.54 8.69
N HIS A 55 91.75 25.14 7.49
CA HIS A 55 93.02 25.39 6.79
C HIS A 55 93.56 26.83 6.96
N PRO A 56 94.86 27.09 6.81
CA PRO A 56 95.43 28.46 6.85
C PRO A 56 94.82 29.41 5.80
N ALA A 57 94.79 30.71 6.09
CA ALA A 57 94.13 31.72 5.25
C ALA A 57 94.86 32.02 3.93
N ASP A 58 96.17 31.82 3.90
CA ASP A 58 97.08 32.05 2.77
C ASP A 58 97.14 30.86 1.77
N ARG A 59 96.50 29.73 2.10
CA ARG A 59 96.52 28.53 1.27
C ARG A 59 95.49 28.60 0.15
N PRO A 60 95.90 28.59 -1.13
CA PRO A 60 94.96 28.60 -2.24
C PRO A 60 94.24 27.26 -2.35
N VAL A 61 93.00 27.28 -2.87
CA VAL A 61 92.12 26.10 -2.98
C VAL A 61 91.83 25.76 -4.44
N TYR A 62 91.72 24.47 -4.74
CA TYR A 62 91.34 24.00 -6.07
C TYR A 62 89.85 23.69 -6.12
N ARG A 63 89.15 24.35 -7.04
CA ARG A 63 87.73 24.11 -7.33
C ARG A 63 87.58 23.22 -8.55
N GLN A 64 86.84 22.14 -8.42
CA GLN A 64 86.46 21.32 -9.57
C GLN A 64 85.28 21.96 -10.35
N ILE A 65 85.45 22.17 -11.65
CA ILE A 65 84.42 22.59 -12.60
C ILE A 65 84.39 21.54 -13.72
N GLY A 66 83.40 20.65 -13.68
CA GLY A 66 83.37 19.50 -14.58
C GLY A 66 84.61 18.62 -14.39
N ARG A 67 85.48 18.56 -15.40
CA ARG A 67 86.75 17.80 -15.37
C ARG A 67 87.99 18.66 -15.08
N VAL A 68 87.83 19.97 -14.88
CA VAL A 68 88.95 20.92 -14.72
C VAL A 68 89.02 21.39 -13.27
N HIS A 69 90.23 21.55 -12.74
CA HIS A 69 90.47 22.16 -11.43
C HIS A 69 90.98 23.60 -11.62
N VAL A 70 90.29 24.56 -11.02
CA VAL A 70 90.62 25.98 -11.08
C VAL A 70 91.10 26.43 -9.71
N LEU A 71 92.26 27.07 -9.66
CA LEU A 71 92.83 27.63 -8.43
C LEU A 71 92.10 28.93 -8.08
N SER A 72 91.70 29.10 -6.83
CA SER A 72 91.10 30.33 -6.33
C SER A 72 91.59 30.68 -4.92
N ALA A 73 91.44 31.95 -4.54
CA ALA A 73 91.64 32.34 -3.16
C ALA A 73 90.60 31.65 -2.26
N LYS A 74 91.02 31.26 -1.06
CA LYS A 74 90.17 30.59 -0.08
C LYS A 74 88.96 31.45 0.30
N GLU A 75 89.16 32.75 0.47
CA GLU A 75 88.12 33.70 0.86
C GLU A 75 87.02 33.84 -0.21
N ASP A 76 87.40 33.83 -1.48
CA ASP A 76 86.45 33.87 -2.60
C ASP A 76 85.61 32.59 -2.67
N GLU A 77 86.20 31.44 -2.34
CA GLU A 77 85.47 30.17 -2.27
C GLU A 77 84.52 30.14 -1.07
N ILE A 78 84.89 30.69 0.09
CA ILE A 78 84.00 30.83 1.25
C ILE A 78 82.76 31.68 0.88
N LYS A 79 82.97 32.89 0.35
CA LYS A 79 81.88 33.79 -0.08
C LYS A 79 80.95 33.13 -1.09
N ARG A 80 81.50 32.30 -1.98
CA ARG A 80 80.72 31.53 -2.96
C ARG A 80 79.87 30.45 -2.30
N GLN A 81 80.43 29.68 -1.37
CA GLN A 81 79.70 28.61 -0.68
C GLN A 81 78.59 29.19 0.21
N GLU A 82 78.83 30.29 0.91
CA GLU A 82 77.83 31.04 1.67
C GLU A 82 76.68 31.49 0.77
N LYS A 83 76.98 32.13 -0.36
CA LYS A 83 75.96 32.53 -1.34
C LYS A 83 75.12 31.36 -1.86
N ILE A 84 75.72 30.18 -2.04
CA ILE A 84 75.00 28.98 -2.48
C ILE A 84 74.09 28.45 -1.37
N ILE A 85 74.53 28.52 -0.10
CA ILE A 85 73.71 28.15 1.06
C ILE A 85 72.50 29.07 1.16
N ASP A 86 72.69 30.39 1.05
CA ASP A 86 71.60 31.36 1.09
C ASP A 86 70.54 31.09 0.01
N ILE A 87 70.99 30.76 -1.21
CA ILE A 87 70.10 30.38 -2.31
C ILE A 87 69.28 29.14 -1.95
N PHE A 88 69.91 28.10 -1.37
CA PHE A 88 69.19 26.91 -0.96
C PHE A 88 68.25 27.14 0.22
N GLU A 89 68.62 27.99 1.18
CA GLU A 89 67.78 28.35 2.32
C GLU A 89 66.54 29.13 1.88
N ASP A 90 66.70 30.11 0.98
CA ASP A 90 65.58 30.85 0.37
C ASP A 90 64.67 29.91 -0.45
N ASP A 91 65.26 29.00 -1.22
CA ASP A 91 64.50 28.01 -1.97
C ASP A 91 63.69 27.05 -1.07
N ILE A 92 64.30 26.55 0.02
CA ILE A 92 63.64 25.66 1.00
C ILE A 92 62.48 26.41 1.67
N LYS A 93 62.69 27.68 2.03
CA LYS A 93 61.67 28.54 2.62
C LYS A 93 60.48 28.72 1.66
N LYS A 94 60.75 29.07 0.40
CA LYS A 94 59.72 29.24 -0.65
C LYS A 94 58.91 27.96 -0.89
N ILE A 95 59.56 26.79 -0.88
CA ILE A 95 58.87 25.50 -1.03
C ILE A 95 57.96 25.23 0.20
N SER A 96 58.45 25.55 1.40
CA SER A 96 57.69 25.35 2.64
C SER A 96 56.45 26.26 2.73
N GLU A 97 56.60 27.54 2.39
CA GLU A 97 55.47 28.50 2.34
C GLU A 97 54.43 28.08 1.28
N ARG A 98 54.88 27.62 0.11
CA ARG A 98 53.99 27.12 -0.94
C ARG A 98 53.20 25.89 -0.48
N LYS A 99 53.84 24.97 0.24
CA LYS A 99 53.18 23.78 0.80
C LYS A 99 52.03 24.16 1.75
N GLU A 100 52.25 25.10 2.66
CA GLU A 100 51.19 25.56 3.58
C GLU A 100 49.97 26.12 2.85
N VAL A 101 50.19 26.92 1.80
CA VAL A 101 49.10 27.47 0.99
C VAL A 101 48.31 26.37 0.28
N ILE A 102 48.99 25.35 -0.26
CA ILE A 102 48.32 24.22 -0.92
C ILE A 102 47.55 23.38 0.10
N LEU A 103 48.11 23.13 1.29
CA LEU A 103 47.42 22.38 2.35
C LEU A 103 46.12 23.06 2.80
N LYS A 104 46.15 24.38 3.02
CA LYS A 104 44.95 25.13 3.40
C LYS A 104 43.85 25.04 2.33
N LYS A 105 44.21 25.18 1.05
CA LYS A 105 43.27 24.99 -0.07
C LYS A 105 42.73 23.56 -0.14
N LEU A 106 43.55 22.57 0.19
CA LEU A 106 43.16 21.16 0.21
C LEU A 106 42.12 20.88 1.32
N GLU A 107 42.32 21.45 2.52
CA GLU A 107 41.38 21.35 3.63
C GLU A 107 40.04 22.01 3.30
N GLU A 108 40.06 23.21 2.71
CA GLU A 108 38.86 23.92 2.26
C GLU A 108 38.11 23.12 1.18
N ALA A 109 38.81 22.57 0.18
CA ALA A 109 38.21 21.73 -0.86
C ALA A 109 37.58 20.46 -0.28
N GLN A 110 38.26 19.78 0.65
CA GLN A 110 37.74 18.59 1.33
C GLN A 110 36.52 18.90 2.22
N ALA A 111 36.54 20.03 2.93
CA ALA A 111 35.40 20.47 3.74
C ALA A 111 34.17 20.78 2.87
N ASN A 112 34.36 21.39 1.70
CA ASN A 112 33.29 21.65 0.75
C ASN A 112 32.71 20.36 0.15
N MET A 113 33.55 19.36 -0.13
CA MET A 113 33.08 18.04 -0.56
C MET A 113 32.22 17.36 0.52
N ARG A 114 32.66 17.37 1.79
CA ARG A 114 31.90 16.78 2.91
C ARG A 114 30.53 17.43 3.11
N LYS A 115 30.46 18.76 3.02
CA LYS A 115 29.19 19.51 3.12
C LYS A 115 28.19 19.18 2.00
N MET A 116 28.65 18.67 0.85
CA MET A 116 27.76 18.28 -0.24
C MET A 116 27.16 16.87 -0.09
N GLU A 117 27.66 16.06 0.86
CA GLU A 117 27.31 14.64 1.03
C GLU A 117 26.64 14.31 2.38
N ASP A 118 26.79 15.15 3.41
CA ASP A 118 26.30 14.83 4.76
C ASP A 118 24.81 15.15 4.98
N LEU A 119 24.04 14.13 5.37
CA LEU A 119 22.69 14.25 5.90
C LEU A 119 22.72 14.69 7.39
N PRO A 120 21.63 15.29 7.91
CA PRO A 120 21.47 15.47 9.35
C PRO A 120 21.66 14.14 10.10
N LYS A 121 22.38 14.16 11.24
CA LYS A 121 22.77 12.94 11.97
C LYS A 121 21.60 12.08 12.44
N ASP A 122 20.44 12.68 12.61
CA ASP A 122 19.18 12.09 13.04
C ASP A 122 18.33 11.56 11.88
N VAL A 123 18.65 11.90 10.63
CA VAL A 123 18.00 11.34 9.43
C VAL A 123 18.77 10.09 9.01
N LYS A 124 18.19 8.93 9.32
CA LYS A 124 18.74 7.62 8.95
C LYS A 124 17.96 7.03 7.78
N VAL A 125 18.64 6.85 6.66
CA VAL A 125 18.09 6.20 5.46
C VAL A 125 19.09 5.15 4.95
N THR A 126 18.62 4.13 4.25
CA THR A 126 19.49 3.09 3.66
C THR A 126 20.37 3.68 2.56
N SER A 127 21.41 2.93 2.16
CA SER A 127 22.29 3.32 1.04
C SER A 127 21.53 3.58 -0.26
N ARG A 128 20.44 2.84 -0.50
CA ARG A 128 19.54 3.01 -1.66
C ARG A 128 18.90 4.40 -1.69
N GLN A 129 18.46 4.88 -0.53
CA GLN A 129 17.71 6.14 -0.41
C GLN A 129 18.60 7.38 -0.27
N LYS A 130 19.87 7.21 0.12
CA LYS A 130 20.84 8.32 0.31
C LYS A 130 20.88 9.32 -0.85
N PRO A 131 20.91 8.92 -2.14
CA PRO A 131 20.95 9.88 -3.25
C PRO A 131 19.75 10.83 -3.24
N MET A 132 18.54 10.33 -2.98
CA MET A 132 17.34 11.16 -2.93
C MET A 132 17.35 12.08 -1.70
N ALA A 133 17.78 11.56 -0.56
CA ALA A 133 17.87 12.35 0.68
C ALA A 133 18.91 13.49 0.57
N ILE A 134 20.04 13.26 -0.11
CA ILE A 134 21.06 14.31 -0.35
C ILE A 134 20.54 15.39 -1.29
N ASN A 135 19.73 15.01 -2.30
CA ASN A 135 19.11 15.96 -3.22
C ASN A 135 18.12 16.92 -2.54
N LEU A 136 17.68 16.63 -1.30
CA LEU A 136 16.83 17.54 -0.55
C LEU A 136 17.51 18.88 -0.22
N LYS A 137 18.83 19.00 -0.37
CA LYS A 137 19.57 20.26 -0.23
C LYS A 137 19.13 21.36 -1.22
N TYR A 138 18.47 20.98 -2.30
CA TYR A 138 17.97 21.91 -3.32
C TYR A 138 16.58 22.49 -2.98
N PHE A 139 15.90 21.96 -1.95
CA PHE A 139 14.67 22.56 -1.43
C PHE A 139 14.98 23.68 -0.42
N GLU A 140 14.06 24.62 -0.30
CA GLU A 140 14.09 25.65 0.76
C GLU A 140 14.14 25.01 2.15
N ASP A 141 14.83 25.64 3.10
CA ASP A 141 15.11 25.08 4.42
C ASP A 141 13.85 24.60 5.16
N GLY A 142 12.75 25.37 5.11
CA GLY A 142 11.49 24.99 5.76
C GLY A 142 10.86 23.73 5.18
N THR A 143 10.85 23.63 3.85
CA THR A 143 10.37 22.47 3.10
C THR A 143 11.25 21.25 3.34
N ARG A 144 12.57 21.42 3.22
CA ARG A 144 13.55 20.36 3.46
C ARG A 144 13.38 19.74 4.85
N ASN A 145 13.21 20.57 5.87
CA ASN A 145 13.06 20.11 7.25
C ASN A 145 11.78 19.27 7.45
N LYS A 146 10.67 19.63 6.81
CA LYS A 146 9.45 18.81 6.85
C LYS A 146 9.66 17.43 6.22
N ILE A 147 10.32 17.38 5.05
CA ILE A 147 10.63 16.12 4.39
C ILE A 147 11.58 15.27 5.27
N TYR A 148 12.56 15.89 5.93
CA TYR A 148 13.43 15.17 6.88
C TYR A 148 12.65 14.59 8.07
N GLU A 149 11.63 15.28 8.59
CA GLU A 149 10.75 14.72 9.62
C GLU A 149 9.97 13.52 9.11
N ASP A 150 9.52 13.54 7.84
CA ASP A 150 8.89 12.37 7.23
C ASP A 150 9.87 11.21 7.06
N LEU A 151 11.10 11.46 6.61
CA LEU A 151 12.12 10.41 6.46
C LEU A 151 12.38 9.65 7.77
N LYS A 152 12.27 10.31 8.92
CA LYS A 152 12.47 9.68 10.24
C LYS A 152 11.35 8.72 10.63
N ARG A 153 10.17 8.82 10.01
CA ARG A 153 8.99 8.00 10.34
C ARG A 153 9.04 6.62 9.70
N PHE A 154 9.80 6.46 8.61
CA PHE A 154 9.86 5.21 7.86
C PHE A 154 10.99 4.31 8.33
N ASP A 155 10.70 3.02 8.40
CA ASP A 155 11.69 1.95 8.53
C ASP A 155 12.21 1.60 7.12
N TRP A 156 13.28 2.28 6.70
CA TRP A 156 13.79 2.17 5.32
C TRP A 156 14.34 0.79 4.98
N ASP A 157 14.82 0.03 5.96
CA ASP A 157 15.24 -1.36 5.76
C ASP A 157 14.02 -2.23 5.38
N LYS A 158 12.88 -2.03 6.04
CA LYS A 158 11.62 -2.70 5.67
C LYS A 158 11.09 -2.24 4.30
N VAL A 159 11.20 -0.95 3.97
CA VAL A 159 10.77 -0.44 2.65
C VAL A 159 11.61 -1.06 1.53
N ASP A 160 12.93 -1.11 1.71
CA ASP A 160 13.84 -1.71 0.72
C ASP A 160 13.56 -3.22 0.59
N SER A 161 13.37 -3.94 1.71
CA SER A 161 13.02 -5.37 1.69
C SER A 161 11.66 -5.64 1.04
N ALA A 162 10.66 -4.79 1.31
CA ALA A 162 9.35 -4.87 0.67
C ALA A 162 9.43 -4.66 -0.84
N PHE A 163 10.25 -3.70 -1.30
CA PHE A 163 10.47 -3.45 -2.71
C PHE A 163 11.18 -4.62 -3.40
N ASP A 164 12.24 -5.14 -2.81
CA ASP A 164 13.01 -6.25 -3.38
C ASP A 164 12.15 -7.52 -3.47
N GLY A 165 11.44 -7.88 -2.40
CA GLY A 165 10.54 -9.04 -2.42
C GLY A 165 9.37 -8.88 -3.41
N ALA A 166 8.81 -7.68 -3.54
CA ALA A 166 7.76 -7.43 -4.53
C ALA A 166 8.27 -7.55 -5.97
N LYS A 167 9.52 -7.15 -6.22
CA LYS A 167 10.16 -7.27 -7.53
C LYS A 167 10.47 -8.73 -7.87
N GLU A 168 10.98 -9.49 -6.91
CA GLU A 168 11.20 -10.94 -7.06
C GLU A 168 9.90 -11.65 -7.42
N LEU A 169 8.81 -11.40 -6.68
CA LEU A 169 7.48 -11.97 -6.98
C LEU A 169 6.96 -11.58 -8.36
N TYR A 170 7.16 -10.33 -8.77
CA TYR A 170 6.79 -9.86 -10.10
C TYR A 170 7.55 -10.61 -11.22
N GLU A 171 8.85 -10.82 -11.03
CA GLU A 171 9.69 -11.58 -11.96
C GLU A 171 9.36 -13.08 -11.97
N GLU A 172 9.04 -13.67 -10.82
CA GLU A 172 8.55 -15.05 -10.72
C GLU A 172 7.22 -15.22 -11.46
N ALA A 173 6.25 -14.34 -11.24
CA ALA A 173 4.94 -14.39 -11.88
C ALA A 173 5.05 -14.36 -13.41
N ALA A 174 5.98 -13.57 -13.96
CA ALA A 174 6.24 -13.51 -15.40
C ALA A 174 6.81 -14.81 -15.98
N ASN A 175 7.47 -15.64 -15.16
CA ASN A 175 8.12 -16.89 -15.57
C ASN A 175 7.33 -18.15 -15.19
N ARG A 176 6.14 -18.02 -14.58
CA ARG A 176 5.36 -19.16 -14.14
C ARG A 176 4.77 -19.92 -15.33
N THR A 177 5.12 -21.19 -15.43
CA THR A 177 4.28 -22.18 -16.11
C THR A 177 3.11 -22.49 -15.18
N ASN A 178 1.91 -22.09 -15.57
CA ASN A 178 0.72 -22.23 -14.73
C ASN A 178 0.14 -23.66 -14.71
N SER A 179 0.92 -24.69 -15.06
CA SER A 179 0.47 -26.10 -15.14
C SER A 179 -0.04 -26.71 -13.83
N ASP A 180 0.14 -26.00 -12.71
CA ASP A 180 0.00 -26.55 -11.36
C ASP A 180 -1.17 -25.91 -10.59
N LEU A 181 -2.09 -25.30 -11.34
CA LEU A 181 -3.28 -24.64 -10.81
C LEU A 181 -4.51 -25.52 -10.95
N GLU A 182 -5.32 -25.58 -9.90
CA GLU A 182 -6.59 -26.33 -9.89
C GLU A 182 -7.74 -25.52 -9.30
N GLN A 183 -8.96 -25.79 -9.76
CA GLN A 183 -10.16 -25.24 -9.10
C GLN A 183 -10.33 -25.84 -7.70
N LEU A 184 -11.01 -25.13 -6.80
CA LEU A 184 -11.36 -25.73 -5.52
C LEU A 184 -12.32 -26.91 -5.71
N PRO A 185 -12.28 -27.93 -4.82
CA PRO A 185 -13.19 -29.05 -4.90
C PRO A 185 -14.62 -28.59 -4.69
N ARG A 186 -15.55 -29.23 -5.40
CA ARG A 186 -16.99 -28.94 -5.27
C ARG A 186 -17.52 -29.08 -3.85
N ASN A 187 -16.94 -29.94 -3.00
CA ASN A 187 -17.34 -30.07 -1.60
C ASN A 187 -16.83 -28.95 -0.68
N ARG A 188 -16.09 -27.97 -1.22
CA ARG A 188 -15.66 -26.73 -0.56
C ARG A 188 -16.35 -25.49 -1.11
N THR A 189 -17.19 -25.65 -2.13
CA THR A 189 -17.95 -24.58 -2.77
C THR A 189 -19.43 -24.76 -2.44
N PHE A 190 -20.05 -23.73 -1.90
CA PHE A 190 -21.45 -23.73 -1.49
C PHE A 190 -22.20 -22.63 -2.21
N ARG A 191 -23.46 -22.89 -2.56
CA ARG A 191 -24.38 -21.89 -3.12
C ARG A 191 -25.66 -21.89 -2.32
N ARG A 192 -26.37 -20.76 -2.33
CA ARG A 192 -27.69 -20.67 -1.71
C ARG A 192 -28.67 -21.72 -2.26
N THR A 193 -28.58 -22.02 -3.55
CA THR A 193 -29.44 -23.00 -4.25
C THR A 193 -29.13 -24.46 -3.92
N ASP A 194 -27.99 -24.74 -3.27
CA ASP A 194 -27.65 -26.09 -2.83
C ASP A 194 -28.45 -26.49 -1.57
N TYR A 195 -29.09 -25.53 -0.90
CA TYR A 195 -29.79 -25.73 0.37
C TYR A 195 -31.31 -25.79 0.21
N THR A 196 -31.93 -26.66 1.00
CA THR A 196 -33.37 -26.64 1.27
C THR A 196 -33.75 -25.45 2.16
N GLU A 197 -35.03 -25.08 2.18
CA GLU A 197 -35.53 -24.02 3.09
C GLU A 197 -35.28 -24.32 4.58
N ALA A 198 -35.24 -25.60 4.97
CA ALA A 198 -34.92 -26.00 6.33
C ALA A 198 -33.45 -25.74 6.66
N GLU A 199 -32.53 -26.05 5.75
CA GLU A 199 -31.10 -25.78 5.90
C GLU A 199 -30.80 -24.28 5.88
N LEU A 200 -31.41 -23.52 4.96
CA LEU A 200 -31.32 -22.05 4.95
C LEU A 200 -31.78 -21.46 6.29
N ARG A 201 -32.87 -21.96 6.87
CA ARG A 201 -33.32 -21.55 8.20
C ARG A 201 -32.32 -21.90 9.30
N HIS A 202 -31.71 -23.08 9.23
CA HIS A 202 -30.70 -23.51 10.19
C HIS A 202 -29.45 -22.61 10.14
N HIS A 203 -28.92 -22.31 8.95
CA HIS A 203 -27.81 -21.36 8.79
C HIS A 203 -28.18 -19.97 9.30
N ARG A 204 -29.36 -19.45 8.92
CA ARG A 204 -29.85 -18.15 9.40
C ARG A 204 -29.93 -18.09 10.92
N ASN A 205 -30.49 -19.12 11.56
CA ASN A 205 -30.61 -19.18 13.02
C ASN A 205 -29.24 -19.22 13.70
N THR A 206 -28.26 -19.91 13.10
CA THR A 206 -26.88 -19.96 13.60
C THR A 206 -26.25 -18.57 13.58
N ALA A 207 -26.39 -17.83 12.48
CA ALA A 207 -25.92 -16.45 12.38
C ALA A 207 -26.63 -15.51 13.36
N TYR A 208 -27.97 -15.61 13.50
CA TYR A 208 -28.72 -14.81 14.46
C TYR A 208 -28.32 -15.09 15.90
N GLU A 209 -27.98 -16.32 16.24
CA GLU A 209 -27.45 -16.66 17.56
C GLU A 209 -26.07 -16.03 17.81
N ALA A 210 -25.18 -16.03 16.81
CA ALA A 210 -23.89 -15.34 16.91
C ALA A 210 -24.06 -13.82 17.10
N ILE A 211 -25.01 -13.19 16.39
CA ILE A 211 -25.34 -11.77 16.55
C ILE A 211 -25.93 -11.49 17.93
N ARG A 212 -26.86 -12.34 18.41
CA ARG A 212 -27.49 -12.19 19.75
C ARG A 212 -26.49 -12.28 20.90
N LYS A 213 -25.41 -13.04 20.70
CA LYS A 213 -24.30 -13.17 21.65
C LYS A 213 -23.23 -12.09 21.49
N ASP A 214 -23.44 -11.12 20.60
CA ASP A 214 -22.46 -10.07 20.27
C ASP A 214 -21.10 -10.66 19.79
N GLU A 215 -21.11 -11.82 19.14
CA GLU A 215 -19.89 -12.53 18.67
C GLU A 215 -19.49 -12.14 17.23
N PHE A 216 -20.26 -11.27 16.58
CA PHE A 216 -20.11 -10.94 15.16
C PHE A 216 -19.67 -9.50 14.93
N CYS A 217 -18.65 -9.35 14.07
CA CYS A 217 -18.12 -8.07 13.63
C CYS A 217 -18.20 -7.97 12.10
N VAL A 218 -18.63 -6.81 11.62
CA VAL A 218 -18.55 -6.44 10.20
C VAL A 218 -17.40 -5.47 10.03
N VAL A 219 -16.60 -5.64 8.97
CA VAL A 219 -15.48 -4.76 8.63
C VAL A 219 -15.64 -4.23 7.22
N THR A 220 -15.62 -2.91 7.07
CA THR A 220 -15.67 -2.25 5.77
C THR A 220 -14.29 -1.70 5.40
N LEU A 221 -13.76 -2.15 4.27
CA LEU A 221 -12.52 -1.64 3.69
C LEU A 221 -12.83 -0.34 2.91
N ALA A 222 -12.56 0.81 3.52
CA ALA A 222 -12.95 2.14 3.04
C ALA A 222 -11.76 3.12 2.89
N GLY A 223 -10.56 2.59 2.64
CA GLY A 223 -9.35 3.40 2.49
C GLY A 223 -9.27 4.24 1.21
N GLY A 224 -10.09 3.93 0.20
CA GLY A 224 -10.03 4.55 -1.13
C GLY A 224 -10.86 5.84 -1.27
N GLN A 225 -10.29 6.82 -1.98
CA GLN A 225 -11.02 7.99 -2.46
C GLN A 225 -11.80 7.68 -3.75
N ALA A 226 -12.83 8.49 -4.02
CA ALA A 226 -13.63 8.46 -5.25
C ALA A 226 -12.94 9.12 -6.46
N SER A 227 -11.60 9.18 -6.52
CA SER A 227 -10.87 9.98 -7.51
C SER A 227 -11.17 9.56 -8.96
N ARG A 228 -11.36 8.25 -9.23
CA ARG A 228 -11.76 7.74 -10.55
C ARG A 228 -13.18 8.15 -10.97
N LEU A 229 -14.03 8.49 -9.99
CA LEU A 229 -15.39 9.00 -10.18
C LEU A 229 -15.39 10.53 -10.39
N GLY A 230 -14.22 11.18 -10.35
CA GLY A 230 -14.09 12.64 -10.46
C GLY A 230 -14.34 13.39 -9.15
N ALA A 231 -14.32 12.71 -8.01
CA ALA A 231 -14.57 13.32 -6.70
C ALA A 231 -13.41 13.11 -5.71
N SER A 232 -13.19 14.08 -4.83
CA SER A 232 -12.13 14.03 -3.78
C SER A 232 -12.67 13.61 -2.41
N VAL A 233 -13.78 12.87 -2.38
CA VAL A 233 -14.42 12.39 -1.15
C VAL A 233 -14.11 10.90 -0.92
N PRO A 234 -14.21 10.39 0.32
CA PRO A 234 -14.25 8.95 0.59
C PRO A 234 -15.32 8.28 -0.26
N LYS A 235 -14.99 7.11 -0.84
CA LYS A 235 -15.92 6.47 -1.78
C LYS A 235 -17.26 6.08 -1.14
N GLY A 236 -17.28 5.73 0.14
CA GLY A 236 -18.50 5.35 0.85
C GLY A 236 -19.52 6.48 1.05
N ILE A 237 -19.08 7.75 0.98
CA ILE A 237 -19.98 8.93 1.07
C ILE A 237 -20.32 9.52 -0.30
N TYR A 238 -19.84 8.90 -1.39
CA TYR A 238 -20.14 9.36 -2.74
C TYR A 238 -21.65 9.31 -2.98
N HIS A 239 -22.20 10.41 -3.50
CA HIS A 239 -23.63 10.55 -3.75
C HIS A 239 -24.06 9.71 -4.96
N LEU A 240 -25.06 8.86 -4.76
CA LEU A 240 -25.70 8.04 -5.78
C LEU A 240 -27.17 8.48 -5.91
N ASP A 241 -27.66 8.63 -7.13
CA ASP A 241 -29.04 9.03 -7.40
C ASP A 241 -30.04 7.88 -7.13
N LEU A 242 -30.26 7.59 -5.84
CA LEU A 242 -31.14 6.52 -5.37
C LEU A 242 -32.59 6.97 -5.16
N GLY A 243 -32.82 8.29 -5.12
CA GLY A 243 -34.15 8.87 -5.01
C GLY A 243 -34.60 9.19 -3.59
N PHE A 244 -33.72 9.10 -2.61
CA PHE A 244 -34.06 9.51 -1.24
C PHE A 244 -34.02 11.03 -1.11
N GLU A 245 -34.91 11.61 -0.31
CA GLU A 245 -34.92 13.05 -0.05
C GLU A 245 -33.72 13.49 0.81
N ASP A 246 -33.34 12.66 1.79
CA ASP A 246 -32.18 12.92 2.63
C ASP A 246 -30.88 12.55 1.87
N PRO A 247 -29.92 13.49 1.72
CA PRO A 247 -28.67 13.23 1.02
C PRO A 247 -27.83 12.13 1.67
N TYR A 248 -27.95 11.87 2.97
CA TYR A 248 -27.25 10.79 3.65
C TYR A 248 -27.68 9.42 3.13
N GLN A 249 -28.97 9.26 2.82
CA GLN A 249 -29.55 8.00 2.34
C GLN A 249 -29.07 7.62 0.93
N ASN A 250 -28.59 8.60 0.17
CA ASN A 250 -28.05 8.46 -1.17
C ASN A 250 -26.56 8.06 -1.18
N SER A 251 -26.10 7.29 -0.19
CA SER A 251 -24.68 6.90 -0.04
C SER A 251 -24.52 5.41 0.26
N LEU A 252 -23.35 4.86 -0.10
CA LEU A 252 -23.02 3.45 0.15
C LEU A 252 -22.97 3.14 1.65
N PHE A 253 -22.39 4.03 2.46
CA PHE A 253 -22.35 3.83 3.92
C PHE A 253 -23.73 3.78 4.55
N TYR A 254 -24.69 4.56 4.05
CA TYR A 254 -26.06 4.50 4.57
C TYR A 254 -26.71 3.15 4.26
N LEU A 255 -26.65 2.68 3.02
CA LEU A 255 -27.23 1.39 2.64
C LEU A 255 -26.65 0.24 3.50
N GLN A 256 -25.34 0.28 3.76
CA GLN A 256 -24.64 -0.70 4.57
C GLN A 256 -25.04 -0.61 6.05
N ALA A 257 -25.15 0.61 6.60
CA ALA A 257 -25.61 0.85 7.97
C ALA A 257 -27.06 0.40 8.17
N ALA A 258 -27.95 0.70 7.21
CA ALA A 258 -29.35 0.32 7.23
C ALA A 258 -29.53 -1.20 7.22
N GLN A 259 -28.72 -1.93 6.45
CA GLN A 259 -28.66 -3.39 6.49
C GLN A 259 -28.26 -3.94 7.87
N ILE A 260 -27.21 -3.37 8.48
CA ILE A 260 -26.78 -3.76 9.84
C ILE A 260 -27.90 -3.50 10.84
N TYR A 261 -28.55 -2.35 10.77
CA TYR A 261 -29.68 -2.01 11.63
C TYR A 261 -30.80 -3.05 11.51
N ARG A 262 -31.20 -3.39 10.28
CA ARG A 262 -32.25 -4.37 10.04
C ARG A 262 -31.87 -5.75 10.58
N LEU A 263 -30.63 -6.20 10.38
CA LEU A 263 -30.16 -7.47 10.93
C LEU A 263 -30.21 -7.51 12.47
N GLN A 264 -29.85 -6.41 13.14
CA GLN A 264 -29.97 -6.33 14.60
C GLN A 264 -31.43 -6.45 15.07
N GLN A 265 -32.37 -5.85 14.33
CA GLN A 265 -33.81 -6.01 14.62
C GLN A 265 -34.29 -7.45 14.42
N LEU A 266 -33.80 -8.15 13.40
CA LEU A 266 -34.18 -9.53 13.10
C LEU A 266 -33.57 -10.54 14.09
N ALA A 267 -32.31 -10.33 14.51
CA ALA A 267 -31.59 -11.25 15.38
C ALA A 267 -31.80 -10.97 16.87
N GLY A 268 -31.99 -9.71 17.27
CA GLY A 268 -32.11 -9.30 18.67
C GLY A 268 -30.77 -9.18 19.42
N GLY A 269 -29.76 -8.57 18.80
CA GLY A 269 -28.42 -8.33 19.37
C GLY A 269 -27.72 -7.15 18.71
N SER A 270 -26.42 -6.96 18.97
CA SER A 270 -25.62 -5.89 18.36
C SER A 270 -24.55 -6.44 17.41
N ILE A 271 -24.19 -5.65 16.39
CA ILE A 271 -23.12 -5.97 15.45
C ILE A 271 -22.06 -4.89 15.60
N THR A 272 -20.85 -5.29 15.98
CA THR A 272 -19.70 -4.36 15.95
C THR A 272 -19.38 -4.04 14.50
N TRP A 273 -19.27 -2.75 14.16
CA TRP A 273 -18.96 -2.31 12.80
C TRP A 273 -17.63 -1.56 12.76
N MET A 274 -16.64 -2.17 12.14
CA MET A 274 -15.31 -1.58 11.98
C MET A 274 -15.15 -0.95 10.60
N ILE A 275 -14.61 0.28 10.56
CA ILE A 275 -14.36 1.01 9.32
C ILE A 275 -12.86 1.24 9.18
N MET A 276 -12.27 0.62 8.17
CA MET A 276 -10.86 0.83 7.83
C MET A 276 -10.73 2.01 6.86
N THR A 277 -10.11 3.10 7.30
CA THR A 277 -9.89 4.32 6.51
C THR A 277 -8.42 4.46 6.10
N SER A 278 -8.11 5.43 5.23
CA SER A 278 -6.75 5.92 5.04
C SER A 278 -6.60 7.28 5.72
N LYS A 279 -5.37 7.79 5.88
CA LYS A 279 -5.16 9.14 6.44
C LYS A 279 -5.92 10.21 5.65
N ALA A 280 -6.05 10.01 4.33
CA ALA A 280 -6.78 10.91 3.44
C ALA A 280 -8.30 10.86 3.61
N THR A 281 -8.89 9.73 4.04
CA THR A 281 -10.35 9.55 4.15
C THR A 281 -10.88 9.61 5.58
N ASP A 282 -10.02 9.44 6.59
CA ASP A 282 -10.44 9.21 7.98
C ASP A 282 -11.30 10.35 8.58
N LYS A 283 -10.79 11.60 8.49
CA LYS A 283 -11.45 12.76 9.11
C LYS A 283 -12.85 13.00 8.55
N GLU A 284 -12.98 12.97 7.23
CA GLU A 284 -14.25 13.20 6.54
C GLU A 284 -15.24 12.04 6.79
N THR A 285 -14.76 10.80 6.77
CA THR A 285 -15.56 9.61 7.08
C THR A 285 -16.13 9.69 8.50
N LYS A 286 -15.32 9.99 9.51
CA LYS A 286 -15.77 10.13 10.90
C LYS A 286 -16.83 11.21 11.08
N LYS A 287 -16.65 12.36 10.41
CA LYS A 287 -17.63 13.45 10.42
C LYS A 287 -18.95 12.96 9.83
N TRP A 288 -18.93 12.34 8.66
CA TRP A 288 -20.13 11.83 8.01
C TRP A 288 -20.91 10.83 8.89
N PHE A 289 -20.20 9.89 9.51
CA PHE A 289 -20.82 8.91 10.41
C PHE A 289 -21.49 9.54 11.62
N SER A 290 -20.96 10.64 12.16
CA SER A 290 -21.57 11.32 13.32
C SER A 290 -22.98 11.86 13.02
N GLU A 291 -23.27 12.14 11.75
CA GLU A 291 -24.59 12.61 11.29
C GLU A 291 -25.45 11.44 10.77
N MET A 292 -24.86 10.50 10.03
CA MET A 292 -25.56 9.37 9.43
C MET A 292 -26.06 8.32 10.44
N ILE A 293 -25.26 7.98 11.46
CA ILE A 293 -25.57 6.89 12.40
C ILE A 293 -26.89 7.12 13.17
N PRO A 294 -27.16 8.33 13.70
CA PRO A 294 -28.46 8.66 14.30
C PRO A 294 -29.64 8.54 13.34
N ILE A 295 -29.47 8.91 12.06
CA ILE A 295 -30.54 8.82 11.03
C ILE A 295 -30.94 7.36 10.80
N VAL A 296 -29.96 6.45 10.81
CA VAL A 296 -30.21 5.01 10.65
C VAL A 296 -30.84 4.39 11.91
N GLY A 297 -30.54 4.93 13.09
CA GLY A 297 -30.93 4.35 14.39
C GLY A 297 -29.88 3.38 14.97
N LEU A 298 -28.62 3.50 14.53
CA LEU A 298 -27.50 2.74 15.08
C LEU A 298 -26.84 3.48 16.25
N SER A 299 -26.00 2.77 16.99
CA SER A 299 -25.23 3.30 18.12
C SER A 299 -23.81 3.67 17.67
N MET A 300 -23.33 4.89 17.96
CA MET A 300 -21.94 5.26 17.68
C MET A 300 -20.93 4.42 18.48
N GLN A 301 -21.33 3.85 19.62
CA GLN A 301 -20.47 3.02 20.46
C GLN A 301 -20.10 1.69 19.81
N GLN A 302 -20.92 1.18 18.88
CA GLN A 302 -20.64 -0.07 18.15
C GLN A 302 -19.78 0.16 16.90
N VAL A 303 -19.50 1.41 16.54
CA VAL A 303 -18.68 1.77 15.36
C VAL A 303 -17.25 2.05 15.79
N ILE A 304 -16.29 1.34 15.19
CA ILE A 304 -14.86 1.47 15.48
C ILE A 304 -14.10 1.87 14.22
N PHE A 305 -13.49 3.05 14.23
CA PHE A 305 -12.62 3.50 13.15
C PHE A 305 -11.17 3.11 13.41
N PHE A 306 -10.49 2.67 12.35
CA PHE A 306 -9.06 2.40 12.38
C PHE A 306 -8.46 2.72 11.01
N THR A 307 -7.20 3.15 10.99
CA THR A 307 -6.52 3.60 9.77
C THR A 307 -5.52 2.54 9.32
N GLN A 308 -5.51 2.24 8.02
CA GLN A 308 -4.43 1.45 7.43
C GLN A 308 -3.15 2.30 7.29
N ASP A 309 -2.01 1.62 7.26
CA ASP A 309 -0.72 2.25 7.07
C ASP A 309 -0.48 2.69 5.62
N GLU A 310 0.53 3.54 5.45
CA GLU A 310 0.98 4.03 4.16
C GLU A 310 2.44 3.66 3.95
N ILE A 311 2.80 3.38 2.71
CA ILE A 311 4.17 3.06 2.29
C ILE A 311 4.65 4.11 1.28
N PRO A 312 5.95 4.48 1.26
CA PRO A 312 6.48 5.41 0.28
C PRO A 312 6.22 4.95 -1.17
N CYS A 313 5.90 5.91 -2.04
CA CYS A 313 5.94 5.71 -3.48
C CYS A 313 7.41 5.69 -3.95
N LEU A 314 7.75 4.73 -4.81
CA LEU A 314 9.13 4.44 -5.17
C LEU A 314 9.36 4.58 -6.68
N ASP A 315 10.59 4.89 -7.09
CA ASP A 315 11.02 4.76 -8.48
C ASP A 315 11.33 3.30 -8.85
N THR A 316 11.74 3.07 -10.10
CA THR A 316 12.10 1.72 -10.60
C THR A 316 13.34 1.11 -9.94
N ASN A 317 14.10 1.88 -9.16
CA ASN A 317 15.24 1.42 -8.37
C ASN A 317 14.89 1.32 -6.87
N GLY A 318 13.61 1.51 -6.50
CA GLY A 318 13.14 1.44 -5.12
C GLY A 318 13.43 2.69 -4.30
N ARG A 319 13.66 3.85 -4.93
CA ARG A 319 13.98 5.11 -4.23
C ARG A 319 12.74 5.98 -4.04
N PHE A 320 12.59 6.62 -2.88
CA PHE A 320 11.40 7.42 -2.59
C PHE A 320 11.25 8.66 -3.48
N PHE A 321 10.00 9.10 -3.66
CA PHE A 321 9.66 10.39 -4.27
C PHE A 321 9.24 11.43 -3.24
N THR A 322 9.36 12.70 -3.61
CA THR A 322 8.91 13.85 -2.81
C THR A 322 7.77 14.60 -3.47
N GLY A 323 6.86 15.09 -2.64
CA GLY A 323 5.93 16.17 -2.99
C GLY A 323 6.56 17.52 -2.67
N TYR A 324 5.73 18.56 -2.57
CA TYR A 324 6.22 19.91 -2.27
C TYR A 324 6.84 20.01 -0.88
N ASP A 325 6.35 19.26 0.12
CA ASP A 325 6.79 19.40 1.50
C ASP A 325 6.74 18.10 2.33
N HIS A 326 6.62 16.96 1.66
CA HIS A 326 6.47 15.64 2.27
C HIS A 326 7.02 14.54 1.37
N VAL A 327 7.28 13.36 1.92
CA VAL A 327 7.51 12.15 1.12
C VAL A 327 6.20 11.67 0.55
N LEU A 328 6.16 11.36 -0.76
CA LEU A 328 4.94 10.81 -1.36
C LEU A 328 4.71 9.39 -0.85
N THR A 329 3.51 9.16 -0.34
CA THR A 329 3.07 7.85 0.14
C THR A 329 1.81 7.41 -0.57
N SER A 330 1.51 6.12 -0.47
CA SER A 330 0.20 5.57 -0.80
C SER A 330 -0.24 4.57 0.26
N PRO A 331 -1.55 4.34 0.40
CA PRO A 331 -2.06 3.16 1.08
C PRO A 331 -1.29 1.89 0.72
N ASN A 332 -0.98 1.06 1.72
CA ASN A 332 -0.25 -0.20 1.54
C ASN A 332 -1.12 -1.36 0.99
N GLY A 333 -2.20 -1.05 0.26
CA GLY A 333 -3.16 -2.03 -0.27
C GLY A 333 -4.21 -2.50 0.75
N ASN A 334 -5.20 -3.28 0.30
CA ASN A 334 -6.27 -3.77 1.18
C ASN A 334 -5.79 -4.88 2.14
N GLY A 335 -4.65 -5.53 1.86
CA GLY A 335 -3.99 -6.47 2.75
C GLY A 335 -3.31 -5.80 3.95
N GLY A 336 -3.11 -4.47 3.92
CA GLY A 336 -2.74 -3.70 5.12
C GLY A 336 -3.77 -3.80 6.26
N PHE A 337 -4.95 -4.34 5.96
CA PHE A 337 -5.97 -4.73 6.93
C PHE A 337 -5.42 -5.56 8.10
N TYR A 338 -4.57 -6.56 7.86
CA TYR A 338 -4.10 -7.46 8.91
C TYR A 338 -3.18 -6.79 9.93
N ASP A 339 -2.33 -5.86 9.47
CA ASP A 339 -1.51 -5.04 10.36
C ASP A 339 -2.41 -4.11 11.19
N ALA A 340 -3.33 -3.43 10.52
CA ALA A 340 -4.19 -2.42 11.12
C ALA A 340 -5.18 -3.02 12.14
N ILE A 341 -5.83 -4.16 11.82
CA ILE A 341 -6.73 -4.83 12.76
C ILE A 341 -5.99 -5.52 13.89
N GLY A 342 -4.72 -5.92 13.69
CA GLY A 342 -3.89 -6.58 14.69
C GLY A 342 -3.83 -5.85 16.03
N HIS A 343 -3.75 -4.52 15.98
CA HIS A 343 -3.79 -3.65 17.16
C HIS A 343 -5.12 -3.68 17.93
N HIS A 344 -6.20 -4.16 17.30
CA HIS A 344 -7.54 -4.25 17.86
C HIS A 344 -7.96 -5.67 18.28
N LEU A 345 -7.29 -6.72 17.79
CA LEU A 345 -7.69 -8.12 18.02
C LEU A 345 -7.84 -8.45 19.51
N ARG A 346 -6.90 -8.01 20.37
CA ARG A 346 -6.99 -8.23 21.83
C ARG A 346 -8.26 -7.63 22.43
N LYS A 347 -8.62 -6.41 22.01
CA LYS A 347 -9.84 -5.73 22.49
C LYS A 347 -11.09 -6.45 21.99
N LEU A 348 -11.13 -6.80 20.70
CA LEU A 348 -12.27 -7.49 20.08
C LEU A 348 -12.53 -8.85 20.72
N LYS A 349 -11.46 -9.60 21.01
CA LYS A 349 -11.53 -10.86 21.77
C LYS A 349 -12.09 -10.66 23.17
N GLY A 350 -11.69 -9.59 23.85
CA GLY A 350 -12.24 -9.19 25.15
C GLY A 350 -13.72 -8.79 25.12
N LEU A 351 -14.23 -8.36 23.96
CA LEU A 351 -15.65 -8.10 23.71
C LEU A 351 -16.43 -9.36 23.32
N GLY A 352 -15.77 -10.51 23.17
CA GLY A 352 -16.41 -11.77 22.79
C GLY A 352 -16.56 -11.97 21.27
N ILE A 353 -16.00 -11.09 20.45
CA ILE A 353 -16.04 -11.21 18.98
C ILE A 353 -15.26 -12.44 18.53
N LYS A 354 -15.88 -13.25 17.66
CA LYS A 354 -15.29 -14.47 17.09
C LYS A 354 -15.27 -14.46 15.57
N TYR A 355 -16.25 -13.82 14.95
CA TYR A 355 -16.51 -13.93 13.52
C TYR A 355 -16.47 -12.55 12.86
N PHE A 356 -15.83 -12.48 11.70
CA PHE A 356 -15.65 -11.26 10.93
C PHE A 356 -16.21 -11.43 9.52
N HIS A 357 -17.06 -10.51 9.08
CA HIS A 357 -17.41 -10.34 7.68
C HIS A 357 -16.71 -9.10 7.13
N VAL A 358 -15.73 -9.29 6.26
CA VAL A 358 -14.88 -8.22 5.70
C VAL A 358 -15.24 -8.01 4.23
N TYR A 359 -15.56 -6.78 3.85
CA TYR A 359 -15.94 -6.46 2.47
C TYR A 359 -15.47 -5.07 2.01
N CYS A 360 -15.34 -4.89 0.70
CA CYS A 360 -15.02 -3.59 0.11
C CYS A 360 -16.23 -2.65 0.10
N VAL A 361 -16.01 -1.37 0.44
CA VAL A 361 -17.09 -0.36 0.50
C VAL A 361 -17.83 -0.15 -0.83
N ASP A 362 -17.21 -0.50 -1.96
CA ASP A 362 -17.65 -0.06 -3.28
C ASP A 362 -18.69 -0.93 -3.96
N ASN A 363 -19.11 -2.03 -3.36
CA ASN A 363 -20.18 -2.87 -3.88
C ASN A 363 -21.54 -2.38 -3.36
N ILE A 364 -22.38 -1.83 -4.25
CA ILE A 364 -23.72 -1.34 -3.87
C ILE A 364 -24.68 -2.49 -3.49
N LEU A 365 -24.44 -3.69 -4.02
CA LEU A 365 -25.24 -4.88 -3.74
C LEU A 365 -24.64 -5.75 -2.62
N ALA A 366 -23.63 -5.26 -1.90
CA ALA A 366 -23.03 -6.01 -0.82
C ALA A 366 -24.09 -6.39 0.24
N ARG A 367 -24.29 -7.69 0.45
CA ARG A 367 -25.09 -8.21 1.57
C ARG A 367 -24.30 -8.16 2.86
N VAL A 368 -24.41 -7.02 3.54
CA VAL A 368 -23.66 -6.73 4.76
C VAL A 368 -24.16 -7.62 5.88
N GLY A 369 -23.31 -8.51 6.40
CA GLY A 369 -23.67 -9.38 7.52
C GLY A 369 -24.56 -10.55 7.11
N ASP A 370 -24.45 -11.04 5.87
CA ASP A 370 -25.27 -12.12 5.32
C ASP A 370 -25.41 -13.32 6.27
N PRO A 371 -26.62 -13.55 6.84
CA PRO A 371 -26.85 -14.63 7.77
C PRO A 371 -26.67 -16.03 7.18
N ILE A 372 -26.92 -16.22 5.89
CA ILE A 372 -26.77 -17.53 5.25
C ILE A 372 -25.29 -17.82 5.05
N PHE A 373 -24.52 -16.83 4.58
CA PHE A 373 -23.07 -16.97 4.45
C PHE A 373 -22.39 -17.18 5.81
N LEU A 374 -22.69 -16.34 6.80
CA LEU A 374 -22.15 -16.47 8.16
C LEU A 374 -22.52 -17.83 8.77
N GLY A 375 -23.78 -18.22 8.69
CA GLY A 375 -24.27 -19.50 9.20
C GLY A 375 -23.65 -20.70 8.48
N THR A 376 -23.40 -20.60 7.17
CA THR A 376 -22.66 -21.61 6.40
C THR A 376 -21.24 -21.75 6.95
N CYS A 377 -20.51 -20.65 7.08
CA CYS A 377 -19.13 -20.65 7.56
C CYS A 377 -19.01 -21.25 8.97
N ILE A 378 -19.91 -20.86 9.89
CA ILE A 378 -19.92 -21.39 11.26
C ILE A 378 -20.22 -22.90 11.27
N ASN A 379 -21.26 -23.33 10.56
CA ASN A 379 -21.68 -24.74 10.55
C ASN A 379 -20.63 -25.65 9.90
N GLN A 380 -19.95 -25.16 8.87
CA GLN A 380 -18.85 -25.86 8.19
C GLN A 380 -17.49 -25.68 8.89
N LYS A 381 -17.45 -24.97 10.02
CA LYS A 381 -16.25 -24.69 10.83
C LYS A 381 -15.13 -24.04 10.03
N ALA A 382 -15.47 -23.17 9.09
CA ALA A 382 -14.49 -22.41 8.32
C ALA A 382 -13.70 -21.49 9.26
N ASP A 383 -12.41 -21.33 8.99
CA ASP A 383 -11.57 -20.28 9.56
C ASP A 383 -11.42 -19.09 8.61
N CYS A 384 -11.53 -19.36 7.30
CA CYS A 384 -11.55 -18.35 6.24
C CYS A 384 -12.53 -18.78 5.13
N ALA A 385 -13.29 -17.85 4.57
CA ALA A 385 -14.09 -18.10 3.37
C ALA A 385 -14.18 -16.86 2.49
N ALA A 386 -14.44 -17.04 1.20
CA ALA A 386 -14.66 -15.95 0.26
C ALA A 386 -15.97 -16.14 -0.49
N LYS A 387 -16.73 -15.05 -0.65
CA LYS A 387 -17.80 -15.01 -1.64
C LYS A 387 -17.22 -14.85 -3.03
N THR A 388 -17.79 -15.57 -3.99
CA THR A 388 -17.41 -15.50 -5.40
C THR A 388 -18.63 -15.29 -6.27
N VAL A 389 -18.42 -14.74 -7.46
CA VAL A 389 -19.40 -14.75 -8.54
C VAL A 389 -18.86 -15.60 -9.67
N GLU A 390 -19.75 -16.24 -10.42
CA GLU A 390 -19.36 -16.97 -11.63
C GLU A 390 -18.75 -15.99 -12.64
N LYS A 391 -17.51 -16.29 -13.05
CA LYS A 391 -16.83 -15.69 -14.20
C LYS A 391 -17.30 -16.43 -15.46
N TYR A 392 -18.01 -15.73 -16.33
CA TYR A 392 -18.54 -16.28 -17.59
C TYR A 392 -17.74 -15.84 -18.82
N ASP A 393 -17.04 -14.70 -18.75
CA ASP A 393 -16.15 -14.22 -19.80
C ASP A 393 -14.69 -14.54 -19.44
N PRO A 394 -13.97 -15.35 -20.23
CA PRO A 394 -12.55 -15.64 -20.05
C PRO A 394 -11.68 -14.40 -19.81
N HIS A 395 -12.03 -13.27 -20.43
CA HIS A 395 -11.26 -12.03 -20.39
C HIS A 395 -11.81 -11.01 -19.39
N GLU A 396 -12.78 -11.39 -18.55
CA GLU A 396 -13.22 -10.57 -17.43
C GLU A 396 -12.04 -10.29 -16.49
N LYS A 397 -11.85 -9.01 -16.13
CA LYS A 397 -10.79 -8.53 -15.23
C LYS A 397 -11.14 -8.76 -13.76
N ILE A 398 -11.36 -10.02 -13.41
CA ILE A 398 -11.64 -10.47 -12.06
C ILE A 398 -10.61 -11.53 -11.68
N GLY A 399 -10.04 -11.41 -10.48
CA GLY A 399 -9.17 -12.45 -9.93
C GLY A 399 -9.96 -13.71 -9.63
N VAL A 400 -9.37 -14.88 -9.86
CA VAL A 400 -10.03 -16.18 -9.66
C VAL A 400 -9.41 -16.93 -8.48
N ILE A 401 -10.25 -17.51 -7.62
CA ILE A 401 -9.79 -18.35 -6.51
C ILE A 401 -9.40 -19.73 -7.05
N CYS A 402 -8.23 -20.22 -6.66
CA CYS A 402 -7.74 -21.53 -7.06
C CYS A 402 -6.82 -22.12 -5.99
N ILE A 403 -6.35 -23.33 -6.27
CA ILE A 403 -5.30 -24.02 -5.54
C ILE A 403 -4.03 -23.95 -6.36
N ASP A 404 -2.93 -23.59 -5.69
CA ASP A 404 -1.59 -23.62 -6.26
C ASP A 404 -0.79 -24.78 -5.63
N HIS A 405 -0.44 -25.77 -6.45
CA HIS A 405 0.31 -26.96 -6.00
C HIS A 405 1.82 -26.72 -5.87
N LYS A 406 2.38 -25.62 -6.40
CA LYS A 406 3.84 -25.37 -6.40
C LYS A 406 4.41 -24.94 -5.04
N GLN A 407 3.59 -24.48 -4.11
CA GLN A 407 4.07 -24.01 -2.80
C GLN A 407 4.31 -25.14 -1.78
N ILE A 408 4.50 -26.37 -2.24
CA ILE A 408 4.88 -27.53 -1.43
C ILE A 408 6.41 -27.66 -1.49
N GLU A 409 7.11 -27.42 -0.38
CA GLU A 409 8.55 -27.70 -0.30
C GLU A 409 8.81 -29.20 -0.51
N SER A 410 9.86 -29.53 -1.28
CA SER A 410 10.19 -30.91 -1.70
C SER A 410 10.44 -31.88 -0.55
N ASP A 411 10.84 -31.37 0.61
CA ASP A 411 11.24 -32.18 1.77
C ASP A 411 10.01 -32.64 2.60
N GLU A 412 8.84 -32.01 2.41
CA GLU A 412 7.60 -32.42 3.05
C GLU A 412 6.81 -33.51 2.30
N LEU A 413 7.28 -33.92 1.11
CA LEU A 413 6.60 -34.87 0.23
C LEU A 413 6.76 -36.35 0.68
N TYR A 414 7.73 -36.65 1.55
CA TYR A 414 8.15 -38.03 1.85
C TYR A 414 7.48 -38.67 3.08
N GLU A 415 6.66 -37.94 3.86
CA GLU A 415 6.11 -38.47 5.12
C GLU A 415 4.63 -38.91 5.11
N PHE A 416 3.81 -38.65 4.07
CA PHE A 416 2.35 -38.85 4.19
C PHE A 416 1.67 -39.49 2.96
N PRO A 417 1.09 -40.70 3.06
CA PRO A 417 0.62 -41.48 1.91
C PRO A 417 -0.87 -41.30 1.53
N HIS A 418 -1.60 -40.31 2.07
CA HIS A 418 -3.06 -40.20 1.86
C HIS A 418 -3.51 -38.89 1.18
N LYS A 419 -4.14 -39.02 0.01
CA LYS A 419 -4.62 -37.94 -0.87
C LYS A 419 -5.60 -36.92 -0.24
N ASN A 420 -6.24 -37.23 0.89
CA ASN A 420 -7.11 -36.29 1.60
C ASN A 420 -6.35 -35.32 2.53
N GLU A 421 -5.11 -35.66 2.92
CA GLU A 421 -4.26 -34.77 3.73
C GLU A 421 -3.50 -33.75 2.88
N LEU A 422 -3.32 -34.01 1.57
CA LEU A 422 -2.76 -33.03 0.62
C LEU A 422 -3.58 -31.74 0.56
N PHE A 423 -4.91 -31.82 0.71
CA PHE A 423 -5.78 -30.64 0.68
C PHE A 423 -5.52 -29.65 1.81
N ASN A 424 -5.04 -30.13 2.97
CA ASN A 424 -4.66 -29.28 4.09
C ASN A 424 -3.28 -28.63 3.90
N LYS A 425 -2.55 -28.98 2.82
CA LYS A 425 -1.27 -28.38 2.42
C LYS A 425 -1.35 -27.58 1.12
N CYS A 426 -2.38 -27.80 0.30
CA CYS A 426 -2.69 -27.01 -0.89
C CYS A 426 -3.06 -25.57 -0.50
N ARG A 427 -2.23 -24.60 -0.89
CA ARG A 427 -2.42 -23.20 -0.51
C ARG A 427 -3.43 -22.55 -1.46
N VAL A 428 -4.60 -22.22 -0.93
CA VAL A 428 -5.62 -21.45 -1.65
C VAL A 428 -5.05 -20.06 -1.93
N ARG A 429 -5.13 -19.61 -3.18
CA ARG A 429 -4.75 -18.25 -3.57
C ARG A 429 -5.72 -17.65 -4.57
N VAL A 430 -5.64 -16.35 -4.73
CA VAL A 430 -6.28 -15.65 -5.85
C VAL A 430 -5.23 -15.43 -6.93
N ILE A 431 -5.61 -15.68 -8.17
CA ILE A 431 -4.81 -15.37 -9.34
C ILE A 431 -5.46 -14.20 -10.02
N GLU A 432 -4.73 -13.08 -10.07
CA GLU A 432 -5.18 -11.91 -10.78
C GLU A 432 -5.25 -12.18 -12.29
N TYR A 433 -6.13 -11.45 -12.98
CA TYR A 433 -6.35 -11.62 -14.42
C TYR A 433 -5.08 -11.39 -15.25
N SER A 434 -4.08 -10.69 -14.70
CA SER A 434 -2.77 -10.48 -15.33
C SER A 434 -1.79 -11.64 -15.17
N GLU A 435 -2.07 -12.59 -14.27
CA GLU A 435 -1.23 -13.75 -13.97
C GLU A 435 -1.74 -15.05 -14.62
N ILE A 436 -3.02 -15.10 -14.99
CA ILE A 436 -3.61 -16.27 -15.66
C ILE A 436 -3.27 -16.23 -17.17
N SER A 437 -2.89 -17.38 -17.74
CA SER A 437 -2.62 -17.46 -19.18
C SER A 437 -3.94 -17.50 -19.96
N VAL A 438 -3.90 -17.13 -21.25
CA VAL A 438 -5.08 -17.15 -22.13
C VAL A 438 -5.69 -18.55 -22.19
N ASP A 439 -4.86 -19.58 -22.44
CA ASP A 439 -5.31 -20.98 -22.52
C ASP A 439 -6.04 -21.44 -21.24
N GLN A 440 -5.61 -20.97 -20.07
CA GLN A 440 -6.25 -21.30 -18.79
C GLN A 440 -7.51 -20.49 -18.54
N ALA A 441 -7.49 -19.21 -18.90
CA ALA A 441 -8.65 -18.35 -18.77
C ALA A 441 -9.81 -18.86 -19.64
N GLU A 442 -9.50 -19.45 -20.80
CA GLU A 442 -10.45 -20.04 -21.75
C GLU A 442 -10.72 -21.54 -21.48
N GLN A 443 -10.02 -22.16 -20.53
CA GLN A 443 -10.18 -23.57 -20.21
C GLN A 443 -11.61 -23.85 -19.73
N VAL A 444 -12.27 -24.82 -20.37
CA VAL A 444 -13.62 -25.28 -20.01
C VAL A 444 -13.51 -26.40 -18.97
N ASP A 445 -14.46 -26.45 -18.02
CA ASP A 445 -14.55 -27.51 -17.03
C ASP A 445 -15.00 -28.83 -17.68
N PRO A 446 -14.13 -29.86 -17.74
CA PRO A 446 -14.48 -31.12 -18.38
C PRO A 446 -15.53 -31.93 -17.61
N TYR A 447 -15.84 -31.55 -16.37
CA TYR A 447 -16.82 -32.21 -15.51
C TYR A 447 -18.17 -31.47 -15.46
N CYS A 448 -18.38 -30.49 -16.36
CA CYS A 448 -19.60 -29.71 -16.45
C CYS A 448 -20.13 -29.70 -17.89
N ASP A 449 -21.38 -30.15 -18.07
CA ASP A 449 -22.03 -30.22 -19.38
C ASP A 449 -22.35 -28.82 -19.97
N ASP A 450 -22.34 -27.78 -19.13
CA ASP A 450 -22.76 -26.42 -19.48
C ASP A 450 -21.66 -25.54 -20.11
N GLN A 451 -20.52 -26.13 -20.52
CA GLN A 451 -19.35 -25.41 -21.05
C GLN A 451 -18.84 -24.27 -20.14
N LYS A 452 -19.00 -24.41 -18.82
CA LYS A 452 -18.51 -23.44 -17.84
C LYS A 452 -16.98 -23.37 -17.84
N LEU A 453 -16.41 -22.21 -17.53
CA LEU A 453 -14.97 -22.07 -17.35
C LEU A 453 -14.48 -22.91 -16.16
N TYR A 454 -13.30 -23.51 -16.29
CA TYR A 454 -12.66 -24.29 -15.24
C TYR A 454 -12.27 -23.38 -14.07
N PHE A 455 -11.68 -22.21 -14.35
CA PHE A 455 -11.41 -21.17 -13.37
C PHE A 455 -12.51 -20.10 -13.40
N ARG A 456 -13.60 -20.36 -12.67
CA ARG A 456 -14.80 -19.50 -12.67
C ARG A 456 -15.12 -18.82 -11.35
N ASP A 457 -14.39 -19.12 -10.28
CA ASP A 457 -14.63 -18.57 -8.94
C ASP A 457 -14.08 -17.14 -8.82
N GLY A 458 -14.82 -16.18 -9.38
CA GLY A 458 -14.44 -14.76 -9.41
C GLY A 458 -14.50 -14.11 -8.04
N ASN A 459 -13.37 -13.64 -7.52
CA ASN A 459 -13.25 -12.99 -6.22
C ASN A 459 -13.89 -11.60 -6.23
N ILE A 460 -14.85 -11.37 -5.33
CA ILE A 460 -15.55 -10.09 -5.17
C ILE A 460 -15.12 -9.30 -3.92
N ALA A 461 -13.99 -9.67 -3.31
CA ALA A 461 -13.43 -9.04 -2.12
C ALA A 461 -14.42 -8.95 -0.94
N ASN A 462 -15.11 -10.07 -0.70
CA ASN A 462 -16.06 -10.26 0.39
C ASN A 462 -15.73 -11.59 1.08
N HIS A 463 -15.38 -11.51 2.37
CA HIS A 463 -14.70 -12.58 3.09
C HIS A 463 -15.28 -12.80 4.48
N PHE A 464 -15.17 -14.04 4.95
CA PHE A 464 -15.38 -14.41 6.33
C PHE A 464 -14.04 -14.81 6.95
N PHE A 465 -13.79 -14.36 8.19
CA PHE A 465 -12.63 -14.79 8.98
C PHE A 465 -13.03 -15.08 10.42
N THR A 466 -12.36 -16.04 11.05
CA THR A 466 -12.39 -16.19 12.52
C THR A 466 -11.35 -15.28 13.17
N ILE A 467 -11.55 -14.97 14.46
CA ILE A 467 -10.56 -14.19 15.21
C ILE A 467 -9.21 -14.91 15.29
N GLU A 468 -9.22 -16.24 15.39
CA GLU A 468 -8.00 -17.06 15.42
C GLU A 468 -7.23 -16.99 14.10
N PHE A 469 -7.94 -16.97 12.96
CA PHE A 469 -7.32 -16.78 11.65
C PHE A 469 -6.66 -15.41 11.57
N LEU A 470 -7.35 -14.33 11.98
CA LEU A 470 -6.77 -12.99 11.98
C LEU A 470 -5.55 -12.86 12.90
N GLU A 471 -5.59 -13.48 14.09
CA GLU A 471 -4.43 -13.54 15.01
C GLU A 471 -3.25 -14.28 14.36
N HIS A 472 -3.52 -15.36 13.62
CA HIS A 472 -2.48 -16.09 12.92
C HIS A 472 -1.85 -15.26 11.79
N VAL A 473 -2.66 -14.68 10.90
CA VAL A 473 -2.18 -13.89 9.77
C VAL A 473 -1.45 -12.62 10.22
N HIS A 474 -1.92 -11.95 11.27
CA HIS A 474 -1.23 -10.77 11.82
C HIS A 474 0.23 -11.06 12.21
N ASN A 475 0.53 -12.29 12.65
CA ASN A 475 1.88 -12.71 13.01
C ASN A 475 2.72 -13.20 11.82
N HIS A 476 2.16 -13.25 10.60
CA HIS A 476 2.83 -13.72 9.39
C HIS A 476 2.76 -12.64 8.29
N PRO A 477 3.88 -11.98 7.95
CA PRO A 477 3.88 -10.91 6.96
C PRO A 477 3.34 -11.35 5.60
N LEU A 478 2.49 -10.52 4.99
CA LEU A 478 2.04 -10.71 3.61
C LEU A 478 3.01 -10.08 2.61
N PRO A 479 3.11 -10.68 1.40
CA PRO A 479 3.94 -10.12 0.34
C PRO A 479 3.40 -8.78 -0.16
N TYR A 480 4.31 -7.96 -0.67
CA TYR A 480 3.95 -6.76 -1.42
C TYR A 480 3.94 -7.08 -2.91
N HIS A 481 3.06 -6.41 -3.64
CA HIS A 481 2.94 -6.47 -5.09
C HIS A 481 3.28 -5.12 -5.72
N VAL A 482 3.90 -5.17 -6.91
CA VAL A 482 4.28 -3.99 -7.67
C VAL A 482 3.08 -3.47 -8.48
N ALA A 483 2.67 -2.24 -8.22
CA ALA A 483 1.70 -1.51 -9.04
C ALA A 483 2.38 -0.32 -9.73
N ALA A 484 2.66 -0.46 -11.04
CA ALA A 484 3.19 0.63 -11.85
C ALA A 484 2.12 1.75 -12.03
N LYS A 485 2.50 2.99 -11.75
CA LYS A 485 1.63 4.17 -11.83
C LYS A 485 2.39 5.37 -12.36
N LYS A 486 1.66 6.29 -13.00
CA LYS A 486 2.13 7.65 -13.22
C LYS A 486 1.94 8.46 -11.95
N ILE A 487 3.02 8.96 -11.37
CA ILE A 487 3.04 9.68 -10.10
C ILE A 487 3.50 11.11 -10.37
N LYS A 488 2.73 12.08 -9.87
CA LYS A 488 3.15 13.48 -9.83
C LYS A 488 4.16 13.66 -8.71
N VAL A 489 5.36 14.11 -9.04
CA VAL A 489 6.47 14.31 -8.10
C VAL A 489 6.98 15.74 -8.22
N VAL A 490 7.59 16.25 -7.16
CA VAL A 490 8.30 17.52 -7.19
C VAL A 490 9.79 17.24 -7.31
N ASP A 491 10.32 17.55 -8.48
CA ASP A 491 11.76 17.59 -8.70
C ASP A 491 12.28 18.97 -8.27
N PRO A 492 13.32 19.05 -7.42
CA PRO A 492 13.84 20.32 -6.95
C PRO A 492 14.36 21.27 -8.05
N LYS A 493 14.67 20.76 -9.25
CA LYS A 493 15.17 21.54 -10.39
C LYS A 493 14.08 21.79 -11.44
N ALA A 494 13.24 20.80 -11.72
CA ALA A 494 12.22 20.86 -12.78
C ALA A 494 10.82 21.27 -12.29
N GLY A 495 10.60 21.35 -10.98
CA GLY A 495 9.28 21.58 -10.40
C GLY A 495 8.39 20.34 -10.46
N GLU A 496 7.08 20.53 -10.57
CA GLU A 496 6.13 19.41 -10.66
C GLU A 496 6.22 18.70 -12.01
N ILE A 497 6.59 17.43 -11.97
CA ILE A 497 6.66 16.56 -13.15
C ILE A 497 5.88 15.28 -12.90
N THR A 498 5.45 14.61 -13.97
CA THR A 498 4.82 13.28 -13.87
C THR A 498 5.82 12.23 -14.34
N VAL A 499 6.11 11.26 -13.49
CA VAL A 499 7.07 10.18 -13.75
C VAL A 499 6.42 8.82 -13.59
N ASP A 500 7.01 7.80 -14.21
CA ASP A 500 6.65 6.42 -13.92
C ASP A 500 7.23 6.02 -12.55
N GLY A 501 6.37 5.44 -11.72
CA GLY A 501 6.69 5.04 -10.35
C GLY A 501 5.97 3.76 -9.95
N ILE A 502 6.37 3.23 -8.81
CA ILE A 502 5.91 1.99 -8.22
C ILE A 502 5.20 2.32 -6.91
N LYS A 503 3.99 1.78 -6.77
CA LYS A 503 3.30 1.65 -5.49
C LYS A 503 3.36 0.20 -5.06
N LEU A 504 3.60 -0.02 -3.77
CA LEU A 504 3.59 -1.35 -3.17
C LEU A 504 2.25 -1.57 -2.49
N GLU A 505 1.55 -2.63 -2.88
CA GLU A 505 0.24 -2.98 -2.33
C GLU A 505 0.24 -4.41 -1.80
N ARG A 506 -0.35 -4.64 -0.63
CA ARG A 506 -0.68 -5.98 -0.12
C ARG A 506 -2.10 -6.32 -0.51
N PHE A 507 -2.38 -7.59 -0.79
CA PHE A 507 -3.74 -8.04 -1.05
C PHE A 507 -4.32 -8.83 0.11
N ILE A 508 -5.58 -8.55 0.46
CA ILE A 508 -6.26 -9.20 1.58
C ILE A 508 -6.36 -10.72 1.39
N PHE A 509 -6.46 -11.16 0.14
CA PHE A 509 -6.61 -12.56 -0.22
C PHE A 509 -5.28 -13.34 -0.24
N ASP A 510 -4.13 -12.68 -0.17
CA ASP A 510 -2.83 -13.39 -0.04
C ASP A 510 -2.76 -14.18 1.26
N ALA A 511 -3.61 -13.85 2.24
CA ALA A 511 -3.72 -14.57 3.49
C ALA A 511 -4.43 -15.93 3.38
N PHE A 512 -5.12 -16.22 2.26
CA PHE A 512 -5.87 -17.47 2.11
C PHE A 512 -4.98 -18.72 2.22
N VAL A 513 -3.68 -18.56 1.91
CA VAL A 513 -2.66 -19.59 2.07
C VAL A 513 -2.50 -20.09 3.51
N TYR A 514 -2.92 -19.29 4.50
CA TYR A 514 -2.86 -19.64 5.93
C TYR A 514 -4.13 -20.32 6.45
N SER A 515 -5.14 -20.49 5.60
CA SER A 515 -6.41 -21.11 5.98
C SER A 515 -6.25 -22.62 6.14
N LYS A 516 -6.83 -23.17 7.21
CA LYS A 516 -6.89 -24.62 7.46
C LYS A 516 -8.16 -25.24 6.92
N ASN A 517 -9.23 -24.45 6.78
CA ASN A 517 -10.54 -24.89 6.32
C ASN A 517 -11.19 -23.79 5.48
N PHE A 518 -10.62 -23.54 4.30
CA PHE A 518 -11.11 -22.55 3.37
C PHE A 518 -12.40 -23.00 2.66
N LEU A 519 -13.37 -22.09 2.53
CA LEU A 519 -14.59 -22.31 1.76
C LEU A 519 -14.83 -21.22 0.71
N ILE A 520 -15.49 -21.61 -0.37
CA ILE A 520 -16.09 -20.69 -1.34
C ILE A 520 -17.59 -20.65 -1.11
N TYR A 521 -18.16 -19.45 -1.14
CA TYR A 521 -19.60 -19.25 -1.16
C TYR A 521 -19.99 -18.50 -2.45
N GLU A 522 -20.39 -19.24 -3.47
CA GLU A 522 -20.76 -18.69 -4.76
C GLU A 522 -22.16 -18.03 -4.66
N VAL A 523 -22.25 -16.79 -5.14
CA VAL A 523 -23.46 -15.97 -5.11
C VAL A 523 -23.87 -15.53 -6.52
N ASP A 524 -25.16 -15.24 -6.68
CA ASP A 524 -25.67 -14.62 -7.91
C ASP A 524 -25.14 -13.19 -8.02
N ARG A 525 -24.44 -12.91 -9.13
CA ARG A 525 -23.86 -11.60 -9.42
C ARG A 525 -24.90 -10.50 -9.40
N ASP A 526 -26.06 -10.73 -10.00
CA ASP A 526 -27.12 -9.72 -10.10
C ASP A 526 -27.79 -9.42 -8.75
N ASP A 527 -27.58 -10.28 -7.75
CA ASP A 527 -28.11 -10.11 -6.41
C ASP A 527 -27.09 -9.55 -5.41
N GLU A 528 -25.78 -9.75 -5.64
CA GLU A 528 -24.76 -9.47 -4.62
C GLU A 528 -23.52 -8.71 -5.11
N PHE A 529 -23.37 -8.43 -6.41
CA PHE A 529 -22.17 -7.76 -6.92
C PHE A 529 -22.43 -6.73 -8.03
N ALA A 530 -22.33 -5.45 -7.67
CA ALA A 530 -22.20 -4.35 -8.62
C ALA A 530 -21.24 -3.28 -8.05
N PRO A 531 -19.96 -3.30 -8.47
CA PRO A 531 -18.94 -2.44 -7.89
C PRO A 531 -18.93 -1.03 -8.50
N LEU A 532 -18.61 -0.03 -7.67
CA LEU A 532 -18.44 1.37 -8.06
C LEU A 532 -16.94 1.69 -8.25
N LYS A 533 -16.46 1.65 -9.49
CA LYS A 533 -15.03 1.80 -9.83
C LYS A 533 -14.75 2.97 -10.78
N ASN A 534 -15.67 3.28 -11.69
CA ASN A 534 -15.48 4.19 -12.81
C ASN A 534 -16.53 5.32 -12.82
N ASN A 535 -16.25 6.43 -13.50
CA ASN A 535 -17.27 7.44 -13.77
C ASN A 535 -18.28 6.96 -14.85
N ASP A 536 -19.39 7.68 -15.01
CA ASP A 536 -20.47 7.28 -15.94
C ASP A 536 -20.07 7.23 -17.41
N ALA A 537 -18.97 7.88 -17.81
CA ALA A 537 -18.49 7.77 -19.19
C ALA A 537 -18.05 6.33 -19.55
N ALA A 538 -17.66 5.52 -18.56
CA ALA A 538 -17.29 4.13 -18.76
C ALA A 538 -18.48 3.20 -19.01
N ARG A 539 -19.71 3.58 -18.59
CA ARG A 539 -20.96 2.79 -18.68
C ARG A 539 -20.97 1.44 -17.95
N VAL A 540 -19.86 1.04 -17.34
CA VAL A 540 -19.67 -0.20 -16.57
C VAL A 540 -19.01 0.14 -15.24
N ASP A 541 -19.45 -0.52 -14.17
CA ASP A 541 -18.98 -0.32 -12.79
C ASP A 541 -18.96 1.17 -12.39
N CYS A 542 -20.01 1.89 -12.79
CA CYS A 542 -20.18 3.32 -12.63
C CYS A 542 -21.46 3.68 -11.86
N PRO A 543 -21.65 4.94 -11.41
CA PRO A 543 -22.80 5.35 -10.62
C PRO A 543 -24.14 4.89 -11.22
N SER A 544 -24.39 5.19 -12.49
CA SER A 544 -25.64 4.80 -13.18
C SER A 544 -25.83 3.29 -13.26
N SER A 545 -24.78 2.51 -13.52
CA SER A 545 -24.86 1.04 -13.54
C SER A 545 -25.16 0.45 -12.16
N CYS A 546 -24.60 1.04 -11.10
CA CYS A 546 -24.86 0.65 -9.70
C CYS A 546 -26.31 0.94 -9.31
N VAL A 547 -26.80 2.16 -9.60
CA VAL A 547 -28.19 2.56 -9.37
C VAL A 547 -29.15 1.66 -10.14
N ALA A 548 -28.84 1.34 -11.39
CA ALA A 548 -29.65 0.41 -12.18
C ALA A 548 -29.66 -1.00 -11.59
N ALA A 549 -28.53 -1.49 -11.07
CA ALA A 549 -28.43 -2.81 -10.46
C ALA A 549 -29.30 -2.93 -9.20
N ILE A 550 -29.21 -1.97 -8.27
CA ILE A 550 -30.03 -2.02 -7.04
C ILE A 550 -31.53 -1.86 -7.33
N LYS A 551 -31.92 -1.04 -8.32
CA LYS A 551 -33.32 -0.95 -8.78
C LYS A 551 -33.83 -2.28 -9.36
N ARG A 552 -33.00 -2.98 -10.14
CA ARG A 552 -33.36 -4.32 -10.66
C ARG A 552 -33.54 -5.31 -9.52
N LEU A 553 -32.63 -5.32 -8.54
CA LEU A 553 -32.70 -6.20 -7.38
C LEU A 553 -33.98 -5.97 -6.56
N HIS A 554 -34.27 -4.72 -6.21
CA HIS A 554 -35.46 -4.39 -5.43
C HIS A 554 -36.76 -4.67 -6.20
N LYS A 555 -36.79 -4.42 -7.51
CA LYS A 555 -37.91 -4.84 -8.36
C LYS A 555 -38.10 -6.36 -8.32
N LYS A 556 -37.02 -7.14 -8.41
CA LYS A 556 -37.06 -8.62 -8.30
C LYS A 556 -37.68 -9.05 -6.96
N TRP A 557 -37.30 -8.42 -5.86
CA TRP A 557 -37.84 -8.71 -4.52
C TRP A 557 -39.33 -8.37 -4.38
N ILE A 558 -39.75 -7.21 -4.89
CA ILE A 558 -41.16 -6.77 -4.84
C ILE A 558 -42.05 -7.70 -5.66
N VAL A 559 -41.62 -8.04 -6.88
CA VAL A 559 -42.36 -8.96 -7.75
C VAL A 559 -42.47 -10.36 -7.13
N ALA A 560 -41.42 -10.83 -6.44
CA ALA A 560 -41.46 -12.10 -5.71
C ALA A 560 -42.47 -12.12 -4.54
N LYS A 561 -43.06 -10.98 -4.16
CA LYS A 561 -44.10 -10.83 -3.14
C LYS A 561 -45.48 -10.51 -3.71
N ASP A 562 -45.70 -10.85 -4.98
CA ASP A 562 -46.97 -10.65 -5.70
C ASP A 562 -47.39 -9.17 -5.82
N TRP A 563 -46.41 -8.28 -5.96
CA TRP A 563 -46.64 -6.86 -6.21
C TRP A 563 -46.21 -6.45 -7.63
N LYS A 564 -46.94 -5.49 -8.21
CA LYS A 564 -46.40 -4.64 -9.27
C LYS A 564 -45.60 -3.51 -8.64
N LEU A 565 -44.49 -3.13 -9.27
CA LEU A 565 -43.58 -2.12 -8.71
C LEU A 565 -44.29 -0.78 -8.52
N GLU A 566 -45.06 -0.35 -9.51
CA GLU A 566 -45.78 0.92 -9.50
C GLU A 566 -46.81 0.98 -8.36
N ASP A 567 -47.50 -0.15 -8.12
CA ASP A 567 -48.47 -0.27 -7.03
C ASP A 567 -47.79 -0.23 -5.65
N TYR A 568 -46.60 -0.82 -5.51
CA TYR A 568 -45.83 -0.80 -4.26
C TYR A 568 -45.31 0.61 -3.96
N ILE A 569 -44.72 1.29 -4.96
CA ILE A 569 -44.25 2.68 -4.83
C ILE A 569 -45.38 3.59 -4.38
N HIS A 570 -46.57 3.44 -4.96
CA HIS A 570 -47.71 4.28 -4.61
C HIS A 570 -48.25 4.05 -3.18
N LYS A 571 -48.14 2.82 -2.65
CA LYS A 571 -48.76 2.43 -1.37
C LYS A 571 -47.80 2.40 -0.19
N CYS A 572 -46.50 2.25 -0.42
CA CYS A 572 -45.47 2.05 0.61
C CYS A 572 -44.40 3.14 0.56
N THR A 573 -44.79 4.41 0.41
CA THR A 573 -43.90 5.56 0.16
C THR A 573 -42.83 5.80 1.24
N GLU A 574 -42.99 5.26 2.44
CA GLU A 574 -41.99 5.36 3.52
C GLU A 574 -40.86 4.31 3.38
N GLU A 575 -41.10 3.22 2.65
CA GLU A 575 -40.20 2.08 2.53
C GLU A 575 -39.41 2.07 1.22
N ILE A 576 -39.85 2.85 0.23
CA ILE A 576 -39.31 2.85 -1.14
C ILE A 576 -39.27 4.25 -1.72
N THR A 577 -38.23 4.55 -2.49
CA THR A 577 -38.13 5.79 -3.26
C THR A 577 -39.06 5.79 -4.48
N PRO A 578 -39.45 6.95 -5.03
CA PRO A 578 -40.15 7.05 -6.32
C PRO A 578 -39.42 6.32 -7.47
N GLU A 579 -38.11 6.21 -7.34
CA GLU A 579 -37.19 5.57 -8.27
C GLU A 579 -37.12 4.04 -8.11
N GLY A 580 -37.85 3.48 -7.14
CA GLY A 580 -37.96 2.04 -6.90
C GLY A 580 -36.84 1.44 -6.06
N VAL A 581 -36.19 2.22 -5.20
CA VAL A 581 -35.14 1.74 -4.29
C VAL A 581 -35.72 1.59 -2.88
N LEU A 582 -35.75 0.35 -2.37
CA LEU A 582 -36.15 0.05 -1.00
C LEU A 582 -35.11 0.58 0.00
N ASP A 583 -35.59 1.13 1.11
CA ASP A 583 -34.75 1.47 2.26
C ASP A 583 -34.42 0.19 3.06
N PRO A 584 -33.14 -0.19 3.19
CA PRO A 584 -32.77 -1.44 3.85
C PRO A 584 -33.15 -1.52 5.34
N ARG A 585 -33.55 -0.41 5.98
CA ARG A 585 -34.08 -0.42 7.35
C ARG A 585 -35.37 -1.24 7.48
N PHE A 586 -36.13 -1.38 6.39
CA PHE A 586 -37.40 -2.11 6.37
C PHE A 586 -37.26 -3.56 5.88
N CYS A 587 -36.29 -3.83 4.99
CA CYS A 587 -36.02 -5.16 4.46
C CYS A 587 -34.52 -5.36 4.18
N TYR A 588 -33.96 -6.45 4.68
CA TYR A 588 -32.59 -6.87 4.41
C TYR A 588 -32.51 -7.67 3.09
N GLU A 589 -33.44 -8.61 2.90
CA GLU A 589 -33.73 -9.24 1.62
C GLU A 589 -35.21 -9.01 1.28
N THR A 590 -36.06 -10.01 1.50
CA THR A 590 -37.49 -9.93 1.20
C THR A 590 -38.36 -9.94 2.47
N GLU A 591 -37.74 -10.03 3.64
CA GLU A 591 -38.42 -10.09 4.94
C GLU A 591 -38.78 -8.67 5.40
N GLY A 592 -40.04 -8.30 5.25
CA GLY A 592 -40.52 -6.94 5.50
C GLY A 592 -41.46 -6.45 4.40
N ILE A 593 -41.21 -6.91 3.16
CA ILE A 593 -42.13 -6.74 2.05
C ILE A 593 -43.33 -7.68 2.27
N LEU A 594 -44.42 -7.13 2.81
CA LEU A 594 -45.67 -7.86 2.95
C LEU A 594 -46.20 -8.25 1.57
N THR A 595 -46.82 -9.41 1.44
CA THR A 595 -47.50 -9.74 0.18
C THR A 595 -48.67 -8.79 -0.06
N SER A 596 -49.07 -8.59 -1.31
CA SER A 596 -50.19 -7.70 -1.66
C SER A 596 -51.47 -8.06 -0.91
N LYS A 597 -51.71 -9.35 -0.68
CA LYS A 597 -52.81 -9.87 0.15
C LYS A 597 -52.66 -9.52 1.63
N GLN A 598 -51.46 -9.70 2.20
CA GLN A 598 -51.20 -9.36 3.61
C GLN A 598 -51.38 -7.86 3.88
N PHE A 599 -50.92 -7.00 2.96
CA PHE A 599 -51.08 -5.56 3.06
C PHE A 599 -52.55 -5.14 3.01
N GLN A 600 -53.35 -5.71 2.11
CA GLN A 600 -54.80 -5.47 2.05
C GLN A 600 -55.51 -5.88 3.35
N CYS A 601 -55.15 -7.03 3.94
CA CYS A 601 -55.68 -7.43 5.23
C CYS A 601 -55.28 -6.45 6.34
N GLN A 602 -53.99 -6.09 6.47
CA GLN A 602 -53.53 -5.16 7.51
C GLN A 602 -54.14 -3.75 7.37
N SER A 603 -54.23 -3.22 6.16
CA SER A 603 -54.88 -1.92 5.91
C SER A 603 -56.38 -1.96 6.23
N SER A 604 -57.04 -3.08 5.96
CA SER A 604 -58.44 -3.30 6.34
C SER A 604 -58.62 -3.34 7.86
N PHE A 605 -57.71 -3.97 8.62
CA PHE A 605 -57.73 -3.95 10.08
C PHE A 605 -57.43 -2.56 10.67
N LYS A 606 -56.49 -1.79 10.10
CA LYS A 606 -56.24 -0.39 10.50
C LYS A 606 -57.46 0.50 10.22
N ASN A 607 -58.17 0.27 9.12
CA ASN A 607 -59.40 1.02 8.80
C ASN A 607 -60.60 0.61 9.67
N ILE A 608 -60.70 -0.66 10.09
CA ILE A 608 -61.72 -1.13 11.03
C ILE A 608 -61.49 -0.57 12.45
N ALA A 609 -60.23 -0.45 12.89
CA ALA A 609 -59.89 0.16 14.18
C ALA A 609 -60.22 1.66 14.28
N ILE A 610 -60.49 2.34 13.16
CA ILE A 610 -60.89 3.75 13.09
C ILE A 610 -62.42 3.89 12.92
N ALA A 611 -63.14 2.80 12.59
CA ALA A 611 -64.55 2.84 12.21
C ALA A 611 -65.56 2.48 13.32
N ASP A 612 -65.16 2.01 14.49
CA ASP A 612 -66.09 1.66 15.58
C ASP A 612 -65.61 2.14 16.96
N VAL A 613 -65.87 3.42 17.25
CA VAL A 613 -66.20 3.86 18.62
C VAL A 613 -67.52 4.61 18.53
N PRO A 614 -68.66 4.01 18.90
CA PRO A 614 -69.90 4.76 19.04
C PRO A 614 -69.68 5.79 20.15
N ASN A 615 -69.98 7.05 19.88
CA ASN A 615 -70.20 8.06 20.92
C ASN A 615 -71.27 7.51 21.86
N VAL A 616 -70.85 7.08 23.04
CA VAL A 616 -71.76 6.90 24.17
C VAL A 616 -71.88 8.27 24.80
N ASP A 617 -72.97 8.98 24.46
CA ASP A 617 -73.43 10.11 25.23
C ASP A 617 -73.70 9.64 26.67
N VAL A 618 -73.00 10.25 27.62
CA VAL A 618 -73.27 10.10 29.05
C VAL A 618 -73.94 11.41 29.48
N ASP A 619 -75.27 11.35 29.59
CA ASP A 619 -76.08 12.26 30.42
C ASP A 619 -76.12 11.76 31.87
#